data_AF-A0A8K0S4R6-F1
#
_entry.id   AF-A0A8K0S4R6-F1
#
_cell.length_a   1.000
_cell.length_b   1.000
_cell.length_c   1.000
_cell.angle_alpha   90.00
_cell.angle_beta   90.00
_cell.angle_gamma   90.00
#
_symmetry.space_group_name_H-M   'P 1'
#
loop_
_entity.id
_entity.type
_entity.pdbx_description
1 polymer ?
#
loop_
_entity_poly.entity_id
_entity_poly.type
_entity_poly.pdbx_seq_one_letter_code
_entity_poly.pdbx_strand_id
1 'polypeptide(L)'
;MSQGLSIWDFATSGFHGKPCGHVFLCLTPNRSQKTFEQSAAISKLEDKSREQVCRLITSVQFNCGPTEPYWVDENWRDEEEMQTEAKDDSPEVKCESAKWGRTLVRMIQSLPDTDGLRSKIDEVVDPLPDMHYYMSKQVAAKCIFDLLRSIFARRNLLRVLHFRRTPLLDRRLVAIILRACPYVKVIGIYECPLIHFGDIICLLDLIHEVNLERDKQGLPRVESLDFYPRYHAGMPYTSRAIDEHCTYGLLWKCQNNNVVQRGVFAILLHAVLKSRRMGLGLLMDHDAAFMTYLSNLPLLPRIVLNFLDGLYRYLDVQKVDPDNCNALKQALYDMSKAIRIGLEPLDKDWPNYYMKQMGIGLVFCSSCGYELLPEFYIGEELRQQPHQRTCCACYLQFWMDREQDHQKIPARDLMSVFYPDWEPKAFNVDAPLLSEGRELLRMKTRKSVRDPEPSIQILPDGELYVPSFKIEFVRDNKDYENSVQGLPDLETLLLEKRLREQKMSTVALCADTDRTVALLLRAEYPKREGSRLAFAETRKDGAAPDHYDESQGVAPTRNKLRNGGIQITYGWYHAIRDSVELDKAGH
;
A
#
# COMPACT_ATOMS: atom_id res chain seq x y z
N MET A 1 24.81 -10.64 22.78
CA MET A 1 23.54 -11.11 22.17
C MET A 1 23.04 -12.27 23.00
N SER A 2 21.79 -12.19 23.47
CA SER A 2 21.19 -13.24 24.30
C SER A 2 21.14 -14.57 23.55
N GLN A 3 21.46 -15.66 24.24
CA GLN A 3 21.29 -17.02 23.72
C GLN A 3 19.80 -17.22 23.40
N GLY A 4 19.41 -17.19 22.12
CA GLY A 4 17.99 -17.25 21.75
C GLY A 4 17.57 -16.38 20.56
N LEU A 5 18.42 -15.41 20.18
CA LEU A 5 18.13 -14.43 19.15
C LEU A 5 18.99 -14.63 17.91
N SER A 6 18.35 -14.60 16.74
CA SER A 6 19.01 -14.50 15.45
C SER A 6 18.68 -13.20 14.77
N ILE A 7 19.70 -12.37 14.59
CA ILE A 7 19.56 -11.08 13.92
C ILE A 7 20.13 -11.24 12.51
N TRP A 8 19.25 -11.17 11.52
CA TRP A 8 19.59 -11.10 10.11
C TRP A 8 19.74 -9.62 9.71
N ASP A 9 20.93 -9.24 9.29
CA ASP A 9 21.19 -7.94 8.67
C ASP A 9 20.87 -8.04 7.19
N PHE A 10 19.78 -7.39 6.78
CA PHE A 10 19.33 -7.39 5.40
C PHE A 10 20.37 -6.75 4.46
N ALA A 11 21.12 -5.77 4.96
CA ALA A 11 22.10 -5.05 4.17
C ALA A 11 23.29 -5.97 3.81
N THR A 12 23.75 -6.79 4.75
CA THR A 12 24.87 -7.72 4.52
C THR A 12 24.45 -9.11 4.03
N SER A 13 23.13 -9.37 3.91
CA SER A 13 22.58 -10.68 3.55
C SER A 13 23.11 -11.79 4.46
N GLY A 14 23.15 -11.54 5.77
CA GLY A 14 23.80 -12.45 6.71
C GLY A 14 23.36 -12.28 8.16
N PHE A 15 23.70 -13.27 8.99
CA PHE A 15 23.46 -13.21 10.43
C PHE A 15 24.57 -12.45 11.16
N HIS A 16 24.18 -11.67 12.18
CA HIS A 16 25.12 -11.23 13.20
C HIS A 16 25.49 -12.44 14.09
N GLY A 17 26.67 -13.01 13.83
CA GLY A 17 27.16 -14.19 14.55
C GLY A 17 26.48 -15.49 14.13
N LYS A 18 26.67 -16.55 14.93
CA LYS A 18 26.08 -17.86 14.64
C LYS A 18 24.56 -17.80 14.89
N PRO A 19 23.71 -18.13 13.91
CA PRO A 19 22.27 -18.14 14.10
C PRO A 19 21.91 -19.14 15.21
N CYS A 20 21.20 -18.66 16.23
CA CYS A 20 20.73 -19.47 17.34
C CYS A 20 19.32 -19.07 17.78
N GLY A 21 18.63 -19.99 18.45
CA GLY A 21 17.35 -19.75 19.10
C GLY A 21 16.13 -19.63 18.18
N HIS A 22 15.05 -19.13 18.79
CA HIS A 22 13.68 -19.17 18.30
C HIS A 22 13.19 -17.83 17.75
N VAL A 23 13.90 -16.74 18.03
CA VAL A 23 13.54 -15.40 17.59
C VAL A 23 14.36 -15.03 16.37
N PHE A 24 13.69 -14.62 15.30
CA PHE A 24 14.28 -14.13 14.07
C PHE A 24 13.95 -12.65 13.89
N LEU A 25 14.97 -11.80 13.87
CA LEU A 25 14.83 -10.38 13.56
C LEU A 25 15.50 -10.09 12.22
N CYS A 26 14.73 -9.68 11.23
CA CYS A 26 15.24 -9.09 10.00
C CYS A 26 15.34 -7.58 10.19
N LEU A 27 16.55 -7.04 10.20
CA LEU A 27 16.81 -5.62 10.34
C LEU A 27 17.42 -5.07 9.06
N THR A 28 16.84 -3.99 8.56
CA THR A 28 17.52 -3.09 7.62
C THR A 28 18.02 -1.89 8.41
N PRO A 29 19.30 -1.86 8.80
CA PRO A 29 19.83 -0.80 9.65
C PRO A 29 19.72 0.56 8.95
N ASN A 30 19.31 1.58 9.69
CA ASN A 30 19.28 2.94 9.18
C ASN A 30 20.72 3.47 9.10
N ARG A 31 21.36 3.31 7.95
CA ARG A 31 22.75 3.74 7.71
C ARG A 31 22.77 4.96 6.79
N SER A 32 23.71 5.87 7.01
CA SER A 32 24.04 6.87 6.01
C SER A 32 24.77 6.24 4.83
N GLN A 33 24.73 6.88 3.67
CA GLN A 33 25.48 6.45 2.48
C GLN A 33 26.98 6.27 2.80
N LYS A 34 27.57 7.20 3.54
CA LYS A 34 28.97 7.12 4.01
C LYS A 34 29.25 5.87 4.85
N THR A 35 28.32 5.51 5.73
CA THR A 35 28.46 4.30 6.56
C THR A 35 28.32 3.02 5.71
N PHE A 36 27.51 3.09 4.65
CA PHE A 36 27.36 2.02 3.66
C PHE A 36 28.65 1.83 2.84
N GLU A 37 29.28 2.89 2.37
CA GLU A 37 30.50 2.85 1.55
C GLU A 37 31.67 2.15 2.28
N GLN A 38 31.67 2.18 3.61
CA GLN A 38 32.65 1.47 4.44
C GLN A 38 32.45 -0.05 4.48
N SER A 39 31.29 -0.56 4.04
CA SER A 39 30.96 -1.99 4.02
C SER A 39 31.35 -2.64 2.68
N ALA A 40 32.54 -3.25 2.64
CA ALA A 40 33.11 -3.85 1.41
C ALA A 40 32.18 -4.87 0.71
N ALA A 41 31.40 -5.64 1.47
CA ALA A 41 30.51 -6.66 0.90
C ALA A 41 29.34 -6.05 0.12
N ILE A 42 28.74 -4.97 0.63
CA ILE A 42 27.55 -4.34 0.04
C ILE A 42 27.97 -3.39 -1.07
N SER A 43 29.02 -2.60 -0.86
CA SER A 43 29.61 -1.73 -1.90
C SER A 43 29.91 -2.53 -3.17
N LYS A 44 30.52 -3.73 -3.05
CA LYS A 44 30.76 -4.60 -4.22
C LYS A 44 29.49 -5.02 -4.96
N LEU A 45 28.38 -5.24 -4.26
CA LEU A 45 27.11 -5.61 -4.89
C LEU A 45 26.47 -4.42 -5.59
N GLU A 46 26.51 -3.24 -5.00
CA GLU A 46 26.01 -2.01 -5.60
C GLU A 46 26.87 -1.58 -6.80
N ASP A 47 28.19 -1.73 -6.72
CA ASP A 47 29.08 -1.43 -7.85
C ASP A 47 28.78 -2.32 -9.06
N LYS A 48 28.50 -3.60 -8.81
CA LYS A 48 28.04 -4.53 -9.84
C LYS A 48 26.68 -4.12 -10.39
N SER A 49 25.73 -3.72 -9.53
CA SER A 49 24.41 -3.22 -9.93
C SER A 49 24.53 -2.03 -10.89
N ARG A 50 25.33 -1.03 -10.52
CA ARG A 50 25.64 0.14 -11.35
C ARG A 50 26.32 -0.22 -12.66
N GLU A 51 27.28 -1.16 -12.63
CA GLU A 51 27.94 -1.64 -13.85
C GLU A 51 26.93 -2.28 -14.82
N GLN A 52 25.97 -3.05 -14.31
CA GLN A 52 24.90 -3.64 -15.12
C GLN A 52 23.99 -2.57 -15.73
N VAL A 53 23.65 -1.52 -14.97
CA VAL A 53 22.89 -0.36 -15.47
C VAL A 53 23.66 0.37 -16.58
N CYS A 54 24.94 0.69 -16.38
CA CYS A 54 25.78 1.33 -17.41
C CYS A 54 25.80 0.50 -18.69
N ARG A 55 26.04 -0.81 -18.58
CA ARG A 55 26.08 -1.71 -19.73
C ARG A 55 24.75 -1.73 -20.49
N LEU A 56 23.62 -1.71 -19.79
CA LEU A 56 22.31 -1.66 -20.44
C LEU A 56 22.11 -0.34 -21.21
N ILE A 57 22.39 0.79 -20.56
CA ILE A 57 22.27 2.12 -21.17
C ILE A 57 23.14 2.20 -22.44
N THR A 58 24.43 1.86 -22.34
CA THR A 58 25.35 1.90 -23.47
C THR A 58 24.95 0.93 -24.59
N SER A 59 24.48 -0.27 -24.23
CA SER A 59 24.03 -1.25 -25.24
C SER A 59 22.81 -0.74 -26.01
N VAL A 60 21.83 -0.16 -25.32
CA VAL A 60 20.64 0.39 -25.97
C VAL A 60 21.00 1.61 -26.83
N GLN A 61 21.86 2.51 -26.35
CA GLN A 61 22.32 3.64 -27.16
C GLN A 61 23.10 3.19 -28.40
N PHE A 62 23.96 2.18 -28.27
CA PHE A 62 24.72 1.64 -29.40
C PHE A 62 23.81 0.97 -30.43
N ASN A 63 22.80 0.21 -29.99
CA ASN A 63 21.90 -0.53 -30.87
C ASN A 63 20.79 0.32 -31.49
N CYS A 64 20.29 1.33 -30.77
CA CYS A 64 19.10 2.09 -31.15
C CYS A 64 19.41 3.55 -31.56
N GLY A 65 20.60 4.06 -31.25
CA GLY A 65 20.99 5.45 -31.49
C GLY A 65 20.29 6.46 -30.56
N PRO A 66 20.92 7.63 -30.31
CA PRO A 66 20.28 8.70 -29.55
C PRO A 66 19.15 9.35 -30.34
N THR A 67 18.15 9.87 -29.64
CA THR A 67 17.00 10.59 -30.22
C THR A 67 16.80 11.93 -29.53
N GLU A 68 15.95 12.79 -30.10
CA GLU A 68 15.39 13.90 -29.35
C GLU A 68 14.68 13.42 -28.08
N PRO A 69 14.52 14.28 -27.06
CA PRO A 69 13.85 13.89 -25.84
C PRO A 69 12.44 13.34 -26.11
N TYR A 70 12.15 12.14 -25.60
CA TYR A 70 10.96 11.36 -25.96
C TYR A 70 9.62 12.06 -25.70
N TRP A 71 9.60 13.14 -24.91
CA TRP A 71 8.43 13.96 -24.58
C TRP A 71 8.18 15.13 -25.54
N VAL A 72 8.99 15.29 -26.59
CA VAL A 72 8.82 16.34 -27.61
C VAL A 72 7.77 15.95 -28.66
N ASP A 73 7.42 14.67 -28.76
CA ASP A 73 6.42 14.18 -29.72
C ASP A 73 4.98 14.39 -29.18
N GLU A 74 4.23 15.32 -29.80
CA GLU A 74 2.85 15.66 -29.39
C GLU A 74 1.84 14.51 -29.59
N ASN A 75 2.19 13.47 -30.37
CA ASN A 75 1.32 12.31 -30.64
C ASN A 75 1.30 11.27 -29.51
N TRP A 76 1.99 11.50 -28.39
CA TRP A 76 2.17 10.49 -27.33
C TRP A 76 0.99 10.34 -26.34
N ARG A 77 -0.12 11.06 -26.54
CA ARG A 77 -1.18 11.18 -25.52
C ARG A 77 -2.02 9.92 -25.32
N ASP A 78 -2.10 9.00 -26.27
CA ASP A 78 -3.03 7.86 -26.21
C ASP A 78 -2.30 6.51 -26.18
N GLU A 79 -2.09 6.01 -24.97
CA GLU A 79 -1.45 4.70 -24.71
C GLU A 79 -2.34 3.53 -25.16
N GLU A 80 -3.66 3.74 -25.29
CA GLU A 80 -4.63 2.75 -25.79
C GLU A 80 -4.68 2.65 -27.32
N GLU A 81 -4.42 3.73 -28.08
CA GLU A 81 -4.39 3.66 -29.57
C GLU A 81 -3.08 3.05 -30.11
N MET A 82 -1.99 3.10 -29.32
CA MET A 82 -0.64 2.74 -29.79
C MET A 82 -0.30 1.24 -29.76
N GLN A 83 -1.18 0.37 -29.25
CA GLN A 83 -1.03 -1.08 -29.44
C GLN A 83 -1.32 -1.48 -30.90
N THR A 84 -2.03 -0.64 -31.64
CA THR A 84 -2.50 -0.91 -33.01
C THR A 84 -1.65 -0.26 -34.11
N GLU A 85 -0.85 0.76 -33.81
CA GLU A 85 -0.04 1.48 -34.81
C GLU A 85 1.46 1.37 -34.53
N ALA A 86 2.10 0.29 -35.02
CA ALA A 86 3.55 0.11 -34.97
C ALA A 86 4.10 -0.32 -36.34
N LYS A 87 3.93 0.54 -37.37
CA LYS A 87 4.47 0.26 -38.71
C LYS A 87 5.92 0.72 -38.94
N ASP A 88 6.47 1.66 -38.16
CA ASP A 88 7.75 2.32 -38.53
C ASP A 88 8.96 2.15 -37.59
N ASP A 89 8.90 1.34 -36.53
CA ASP A 89 10.11 1.10 -35.72
C ASP A 89 11.11 0.17 -36.45
N SER A 90 12.41 0.48 -36.37
CA SER A 90 13.48 -0.39 -36.91
C SER A 90 13.49 -1.77 -36.23
N PRO A 91 14.01 -2.83 -36.88
CA PRO A 91 14.08 -4.19 -36.31
C PRO A 91 14.81 -4.25 -34.97
N GLU A 92 15.87 -3.46 -34.81
CA GLU A 92 16.69 -3.40 -33.60
C GLU A 92 15.95 -2.73 -32.44
N VAL A 93 15.24 -1.62 -32.70
CA VAL A 93 14.39 -0.95 -31.70
C VAL A 93 13.23 -1.84 -31.31
N LYS A 94 12.62 -2.57 -32.26
CA LYS A 94 11.58 -3.57 -31.98
C LYS A 94 12.10 -4.69 -31.07
N CYS A 95 13.33 -5.16 -31.29
CA CYS A 95 13.96 -6.22 -30.50
C CYS A 95 14.27 -5.79 -29.06
N GLU A 96 14.94 -4.64 -28.88
CA GLU A 96 15.26 -4.11 -27.54
C GLU A 96 14.00 -3.66 -26.79
N SER A 97 13.03 -3.06 -27.49
CA SER A 97 11.74 -2.66 -26.90
C SER A 97 10.92 -3.85 -26.42
N ALA A 98 10.96 -4.97 -27.15
CA ALA A 98 10.31 -6.21 -26.72
C ALA A 98 10.97 -6.82 -25.46
N LYS A 99 12.25 -6.51 -25.23
CA LYS A 99 13.04 -7.05 -24.12
C LYS A 99 13.00 -6.19 -22.86
N TRP A 100 13.08 -4.87 -22.99
CA TRP A 100 13.23 -3.93 -21.86
C TRP A 100 12.04 -2.98 -21.67
N GLY A 101 11.08 -2.98 -22.60
CA GLY A 101 9.95 -2.07 -22.62
C GLY A 101 10.25 -0.81 -23.43
N ARG A 102 9.28 -0.38 -24.25
CA ARG A 102 9.39 0.78 -25.15
C ARG A 102 9.75 2.08 -24.42
N THR A 103 9.12 2.33 -23.28
CA THR A 103 9.32 3.56 -22.50
C THR A 103 10.77 3.70 -22.03
N LEU A 104 11.34 2.64 -21.44
CA LEU A 104 12.71 2.65 -20.94
C LEU A 104 13.72 2.83 -22.09
N VAL A 105 13.52 2.13 -23.21
CA VAL A 105 14.38 2.27 -24.40
C VAL A 105 14.39 3.72 -24.88
N ARG A 106 13.22 4.35 -25.04
CA ARG A 106 13.12 5.75 -25.48
C ARG A 106 13.73 6.74 -24.48
N MET A 107 13.57 6.48 -23.18
CA MET A 107 14.24 7.27 -22.14
C MET A 107 15.76 7.21 -22.28
N ILE A 108 16.32 6.03 -22.54
CA ILE A 108 17.77 5.84 -22.75
C ILE A 108 18.24 6.56 -24.02
N GLN A 109 17.48 6.46 -25.12
CA GLN A 109 17.79 7.16 -26.37
C GLN A 109 17.77 8.68 -26.21
N SER A 110 16.98 9.20 -25.28
CA SER A 110 16.89 10.65 -24.99
C SER A 110 18.09 11.22 -24.22
N LEU A 111 19.05 10.38 -23.79
CA LEU A 111 20.26 10.86 -23.13
C LEU A 111 21.24 11.41 -24.17
N PRO A 112 21.67 12.69 -24.07
CA PRO A 112 22.46 13.35 -25.11
C PRO A 112 23.90 12.83 -25.24
N ASP A 113 24.49 12.32 -24.16
CA ASP A 113 25.86 11.79 -24.14
C ASP A 113 26.05 10.76 -23.01
N THR A 114 26.65 9.61 -23.33
CA THR A 114 27.01 8.54 -22.39
C THR A 114 28.51 8.43 -22.10
N ASP A 115 29.33 9.33 -22.63
CA ASP A 115 30.73 9.45 -22.22
C ASP A 115 30.80 9.79 -20.73
N GLY A 116 31.63 9.06 -19.99
CA GLY A 116 31.76 9.23 -18.55
C GLY A 116 30.50 8.86 -17.74
N LEU A 117 29.57 8.07 -18.31
CA LEU A 117 28.30 7.69 -17.66
C LEU A 117 28.45 7.22 -16.21
N ARG A 118 29.51 6.47 -15.90
CA ARG A 118 29.75 6.00 -14.53
C ARG A 118 29.93 7.17 -13.56
N SER A 119 30.76 8.14 -13.92
CA SER A 119 30.97 9.35 -13.10
C SER A 119 29.69 10.16 -12.96
N LYS A 120 28.89 10.28 -14.03
CA LYS A 120 27.59 10.96 -13.97
C LYS A 120 26.61 10.26 -13.02
N ILE A 121 26.57 8.93 -13.03
CA ILE A 121 25.75 8.15 -12.10
C ILE A 121 26.19 8.38 -10.65
N ASP A 122 27.50 8.30 -10.39
CA ASP A 122 28.05 8.51 -9.04
C ASP A 122 27.77 9.95 -8.53
N GLU A 123 27.66 10.95 -9.41
CA GLU A 123 27.36 12.35 -9.06
C GLU A 123 25.86 12.63 -8.88
N VAL A 124 25.01 12.08 -9.75
CA VAL A 124 23.59 12.48 -9.88
C VAL A 124 22.63 11.50 -9.20
N VAL A 125 22.98 10.21 -9.18
CA VAL A 125 22.05 9.13 -8.78
C VAL A 125 22.30 8.69 -7.34
N ASP A 126 23.56 8.65 -6.93
CA ASP A 126 23.92 8.25 -5.58
C ASP A 126 23.52 9.34 -4.57
N PRO A 127 22.92 8.96 -3.43
CA PRO A 127 22.55 9.92 -2.40
C PRO A 127 23.82 10.54 -1.79
N LEU A 128 23.70 11.76 -1.28
CA LEU A 128 24.82 12.42 -0.59
C LEU A 128 25.33 11.57 0.60
N PRO A 129 26.61 11.66 0.99
CA PRO A 129 27.21 10.82 2.03
C PRO A 129 26.44 10.77 3.36
N ASP A 130 25.81 11.88 3.75
CA ASP A 130 25.06 11.99 5.01
C ASP A 130 23.57 11.60 4.88
N MET A 131 23.08 11.37 3.66
CA MET A 131 21.71 10.92 3.41
C MET A 131 21.54 9.42 3.66
N HIS A 132 20.29 9.00 3.82
CA HIS A 132 19.96 7.59 4.05
C HIS A 132 20.34 6.73 2.83
N TYR A 133 21.07 5.65 3.11
CA TYR A 133 21.41 4.66 2.09
C TYR A 133 20.13 4.05 1.49
N TYR A 134 20.06 4.04 0.16
CA TYR A 134 18.99 3.42 -0.58
C TYR A 134 19.53 2.23 -1.37
N MET A 135 19.02 1.04 -1.08
CA MET A 135 19.44 -0.19 -1.73
C MET A 135 18.86 -0.31 -3.13
N SER A 136 19.70 -0.61 -4.13
CA SER A 136 19.21 -0.88 -5.49
C SER A 136 18.30 -2.11 -5.51
N LYS A 137 17.36 -2.16 -6.45
CA LYS A 137 16.41 -3.26 -6.58
C LYS A 137 17.12 -4.57 -6.88
N GLN A 138 18.21 -4.56 -7.65
CA GLN A 138 19.04 -5.74 -7.89
C GLN A 138 19.65 -6.31 -6.60
N VAL A 139 20.15 -5.45 -5.71
CA VAL A 139 20.71 -5.87 -4.42
C VAL A 139 19.60 -6.35 -3.48
N ALA A 140 18.49 -5.61 -3.39
CA ALA A 140 17.34 -5.99 -2.56
C ALA A 140 16.76 -7.34 -2.98
N ALA A 141 16.62 -7.58 -4.29
CA ALA A 141 16.19 -8.83 -4.89
C ALA A 141 17.08 -10.02 -4.51
N LYS A 142 18.40 -9.81 -4.47
CA LYS A 142 19.33 -10.85 -4.01
C LYS A 142 19.18 -11.10 -2.50
N CYS A 143 19.16 -10.03 -1.69
CA CYS A 143 19.07 -10.13 -0.24
C CYS A 143 17.75 -10.77 0.23
N ILE A 144 16.63 -10.50 -0.46
CA ILE A 144 15.35 -11.13 -0.12
C ILE A 144 15.40 -12.65 -0.38
N PHE A 145 16.02 -13.11 -1.47
CA PHE A 145 16.19 -14.54 -1.73
C PHE A 145 17.03 -15.25 -0.66
N ASP A 146 18.13 -14.62 -0.23
CA ASP A 146 19.00 -15.16 0.81
C ASP A 146 18.30 -15.17 2.19
N LEU A 147 17.48 -14.15 2.48
CA LEU A 147 16.59 -14.13 3.64
C LEU A 147 15.62 -15.31 3.62
N LEU A 148 14.95 -15.54 2.49
CA LEU A 148 13.97 -16.62 2.34
C LEU A 148 14.61 -18.01 2.51
N ARG A 149 15.81 -18.22 1.97
CA ARG A 149 16.59 -19.46 2.21
C ARG A 149 16.89 -19.64 3.69
N SER A 150 17.29 -18.57 4.37
CA SER A 150 17.64 -18.59 5.78
C SER A 150 16.44 -18.87 6.69
N ILE A 151 15.27 -18.32 6.33
CA ILE A 151 13.99 -18.63 6.99
C ILE A 151 13.62 -20.10 6.73
N PHE A 152 13.63 -20.54 5.47
CA PHE A 152 13.24 -21.91 5.11
C PHE A 152 14.11 -22.97 5.81
N ALA A 153 15.42 -22.76 5.87
CA ALA A 153 16.35 -23.66 6.55
C ALA A 153 16.06 -23.80 8.05
N ARG A 154 15.40 -22.82 8.65
CA ARG A 154 15.14 -22.73 10.09
C ARG A 154 13.67 -22.78 10.47
N ARG A 155 12.77 -22.94 9.49
CA ARG A 155 11.32 -22.79 9.64
C ARG A 155 10.70 -23.56 10.81
N ASN A 156 11.26 -24.73 11.13
CA ASN A 156 10.79 -25.58 12.22
C ASN A 156 11.23 -25.12 13.62
N LEU A 157 12.14 -24.16 13.71
CA LEU A 157 12.68 -23.62 14.96
C LEU A 157 12.08 -22.26 15.32
N LEU A 158 11.55 -21.53 14.34
CA LEU A 158 11.14 -20.14 14.51
C LEU A 158 9.82 -20.06 15.29
N ARG A 159 9.82 -19.23 16.33
CA ARG A 159 8.66 -18.92 17.17
C ARG A 159 8.25 -17.45 17.04
N VAL A 160 9.20 -16.57 16.72
CA VAL A 160 8.98 -15.13 16.56
C VAL A 160 9.66 -14.68 15.28
N LEU A 161 8.92 -13.95 14.42
CA LEU A 161 9.42 -13.35 13.18
C LEU A 161 9.19 -11.85 13.22
N HIS A 162 10.24 -11.04 13.28
CA HIS A 162 10.12 -9.59 13.15
C HIS A 162 10.81 -9.10 11.88
N PHE A 163 10.12 -8.27 11.12
CA PHE A 163 10.63 -7.60 9.93
C PHE A 163 10.62 -6.10 10.14
N ARG A 164 11.80 -5.46 10.07
CA ARG A 164 11.93 -4.02 10.22
C ARG A 164 12.54 -3.42 8.96
N ARG A 165 11.80 -2.52 8.32
CA ARG A 165 12.19 -1.81 7.10
C ARG A 165 12.73 -2.75 6.02
N THR A 166 12.17 -3.96 5.94
CA THR A 166 12.66 -5.00 5.02
C THR A 166 12.22 -4.65 3.59
N PRO A 167 13.16 -4.31 2.68
CA PRO A 167 12.83 -4.02 1.29
C PRO A 167 12.13 -5.20 0.63
N LEU A 168 11.23 -4.92 -0.31
CA LEU A 168 10.48 -5.92 -1.09
C LEU A 168 9.59 -6.88 -0.29
N LEU A 169 9.54 -6.77 1.04
CA LEU A 169 8.58 -7.51 1.86
C LEU A 169 7.19 -6.91 1.66
N ASP A 170 6.31 -7.67 1.01
CA ASP A 170 4.90 -7.35 0.83
C ASP A 170 4.00 -8.39 1.53
N ARG A 171 2.69 -8.18 1.51
CA ARG A 171 1.69 -9.08 2.13
C ARG A 171 1.75 -10.51 1.56
N ARG A 172 2.10 -10.66 0.28
CA ARG A 172 2.19 -11.95 -0.42
C ARG A 172 3.35 -12.75 0.13
N LEU A 173 4.51 -12.12 0.30
CA LEU A 173 5.68 -12.77 0.86
C LEU A 173 5.50 -13.12 2.34
N VAL A 174 4.82 -12.26 3.11
CA VAL A 174 4.45 -12.56 4.51
C VAL A 174 3.58 -13.82 4.58
N ALA A 175 2.60 -13.97 3.68
CA ALA A 175 1.76 -15.17 3.61
C ALA A 175 2.58 -16.43 3.34
N ILE A 176 3.49 -16.39 2.37
CA ILE A 176 4.37 -17.51 2.02
C ILE A 176 5.26 -17.90 3.20
N ILE A 177 5.89 -16.91 3.84
CA ILE A 177 6.74 -17.14 5.01
C ILE A 177 5.94 -17.76 6.16
N LEU A 178 4.77 -17.21 6.46
CA LEU A 178 3.97 -17.65 7.61
C LEU A 178 3.41 -19.06 7.43
N ARG A 179 2.96 -19.40 6.21
CA ARG A 179 2.52 -20.76 5.84
C ARG A 179 3.66 -21.77 5.95
N ALA A 180 4.89 -21.37 5.62
CA ALA A 180 6.07 -22.24 5.71
C ALA A 180 6.64 -22.41 7.13
N CYS A 181 6.29 -21.54 8.08
CA CYS A 181 6.84 -21.55 9.44
C CYS A 181 5.78 -22.03 10.46
N PRO A 182 5.58 -23.35 10.65
CA PRO A 182 4.44 -23.94 11.38
C PRO A 182 4.39 -23.58 12.87
N TYR A 183 5.49 -23.05 13.40
CA TYR A 183 5.74 -22.91 14.83
C TYR A 183 5.76 -21.46 15.32
N VAL A 184 5.60 -20.51 14.42
CA VAL A 184 5.61 -19.07 14.70
C VAL A 184 4.35 -18.66 15.47
N LYS A 185 4.54 -18.06 16.64
CA LYS A 185 3.48 -17.53 17.51
C LYS A 185 3.34 -16.01 17.42
N VAL A 186 4.42 -15.30 17.08
CA VAL A 186 4.45 -13.83 17.05
C VAL A 186 5.01 -13.34 15.72
N ILE A 187 4.32 -12.37 15.12
CA ILE A 187 4.74 -11.69 13.89
C ILE A 187 4.88 -10.20 14.21
N GLY A 188 6.05 -9.65 13.93
CA GLY A 188 6.34 -8.22 14.02
C GLY A 188 6.61 -7.64 12.63
N ILE A 189 5.96 -6.55 12.24
CA ILE A 189 6.20 -5.85 10.97
C ILE A 189 6.30 -4.36 11.26
N TYR A 190 7.45 -3.76 10.93
CA TYR A 190 7.73 -2.36 11.26
C TYR A 190 8.28 -1.61 10.05
N GLU A 191 7.55 -0.59 9.58
CA GLU A 191 7.95 0.33 8.52
C GLU A 191 8.44 -0.36 7.23
N CYS A 192 7.87 -1.51 6.87
CA CYS A 192 8.23 -2.21 5.64
C CYS A 192 7.64 -1.46 4.43
N PRO A 193 8.43 -1.09 3.39
CA PRO A 193 8.00 -0.14 2.36
C PRO A 193 6.75 -0.54 1.55
N LEU A 194 6.51 -1.84 1.36
CA LEU A 194 5.38 -2.36 0.59
C LEU A 194 4.20 -2.81 1.47
N ILE A 195 4.28 -2.57 2.79
CA ILE A 195 3.21 -2.90 3.73
C ILE A 195 2.61 -1.61 4.28
N HIS A 196 1.37 -1.34 3.91
CA HIS A 196 0.63 -0.14 4.28
C HIS A 196 -0.46 -0.42 5.30
N PHE A 197 -1.09 0.63 5.82
CA PHE A 197 -2.10 0.53 6.87
C PHE A 197 -3.24 -0.44 6.56
N GLY A 198 -3.75 -0.46 5.33
CA GLY A 198 -4.83 -1.36 4.92
C GLY A 198 -4.49 -2.86 4.99
N ASP A 199 -3.21 -3.20 5.05
CA ASP A 199 -2.77 -4.60 5.09
C ASP A 199 -3.12 -5.28 6.40
N ILE A 200 -3.47 -4.52 7.44
CA ILE A 200 -3.92 -5.10 8.70
C ILE A 200 -5.11 -6.04 8.51
N ILE A 201 -6.04 -5.72 7.59
CA ILE A 201 -7.21 -6.57 7.33
C ILE A 201 -6.76 -7.90 6.70
N CYS A 202 -5.90 -7.83 5.68
CA CYS A 202 -5.35 -9.01 5.00
C CYS A 202 -4.50 -9.87 5.94
N LEU A 203 -3.68 -9.26 6.78
CA LEU A 203 -2.86 -9.96 7.77
C LEU A 203 -3.70 -10.68 8.82
N LEU A 204 -4.81 -10.08 9.28
CA LEU A 204 -5.74 -10.74 10.19
C LEU A 204 -6.46 -11.93 9.52
N ASP A 205 -6.87 -11.78 8.26
CA ASP A 205 -7.46 -12.87 7.48
C ASP A 205 -6.46 -14.02 7.25
N LEU A 206 -5.21 -13.69 6.91
CA LEU A 206 -4.11 -14.64 6.78
C LEU A 206 -3.84 -15.38 8.10
N ILE A 207 -3.76 -14.67 9.22
CA ILE A 207 -3.54 -15.30 10.54
C ILE A 207 -4.69 -16.25 10.86
N HIS A 208 -5.93 -15.87 10.54
CA HIS A 208 -7.08 -16.75 10.73
C HIS A 208 -6.99 -18.02 9.87
N GLU A 209 -6.71 -17.87 8.57
CA GLU A 209 -6.50 -18.99 7.63
C GLU A 209 -5.42 -19.96 8.15
N VAL A 210 -4.25 -19.43 8.52
CA VAL A 210 -3.13 -20.23 9.02
C VAL A 210 -3.48 -20.92 10.34
N ASN A 211 -4.15 -20.24 11.27
CA ASN A 211 -4.55 -20.84 12.52
C ASN A 211 -5.57 -21.96 12.33
N LEU A 212 -6.54 -21.81 11.42
CA LEU A 212 -7.48 -22.89 11.08
C LEU A 212 -6.75 -24.14 10.59
N GLU A 213 -5.73 -23.98 9.77
CA GLU A 213 -4.96 -25.11 9.27
C GLU A 213 -4.08 -25.74 10.36
N ARG A 214 -3.44 -24.92 11.18
CA ARG A 214 -2.63 -25.39 12.31
C ARG A 214 -3.44 -26.13 13.37
N ASP A 215 -4.66 -25.68 13.64
CA ASP A 215 -5.57 -26.34 14.58
C ASP A 215 -5.86 -27.79 14.16
N LYS A 216 -6.08 -28.03 12.85
CA LYS A 216 -6.29 -29.39 12.32
C LYS A 216 -5.06 -30.27 12.49
N GLN A 217 -3.87 -29.67 12.48
CA GLN A 217 -2.58 -30.37 12.59
C GLN A 217 -2.05 -30.43 14.03
N GLY A 218 -2.74 -29.85 15.02
CA GLY A 218 -2.25 -29.76 16.40
C GLY A 218 -1.02 -28.87 16.57
N LEU A 219 -0.82 -27.89 15.68
CA LEU A 219 0.29 -26.94 15.70
C LEU A 219 -0.06 -25.67 16.48
N PRO A 220 0.93 -24.93 17.02
CA PRO A 220 0.66 -23.72 17.77
C PRO A 220 0.09 -22.61 16.88
N ARG A 221 -0.92 -21.93 17.40
CA ARG A 221 -1.49 -20.73 16.79
C ARG A 221 -0.52 -19.57 16.80
N VAL A 222 -0.71 -18.65 15.85
CA VAL A 222 -0.22 -17.27 15.95
C VAL A 222 -1.10 -16.57 16.99
N GLU A 223 -0.47 -16.07 18.04
CA GLU A 223 -1.08 -15.49 19.24
C GLU A 223 -0.93 -13.96 19.27
N SER A 224 0.02 -13.39 18.51
CA SER A 224 0.27 -11.94 18.54
C SER A 224 0.74 -11.38 17.21
N LEU A 225 0.32 -10.15 16.92
CA LEU A 225 0.71 -9.36 15.76
C LEU A 225 1.15 -7.97 16.24
N ASP A 226 2.43 -7.68 16.15
CA ASP A 226 2.99 -6.35 16.43
C ASP A 226 3.19 -5.60 15.10
N PHE A 227 2.37 -4.58 14.84
CA PHE A 227 2.22 -4.01 13.51
C PHE A 227 2.41 -2.50 13.51
N TYR A 228 3.44 -2.03 12.80
CA TYR A 228 3.67 -0.63 12.48
C TYR A 228 3.82 -0.52 10.96
N PRO A 229 2.76 -0.15 10.20
CA PRO A 229 2.83 -0.05 8.75
C PRO A 229 3.80 1.06 8.31
N ARG A 230 4.08 1.16 7.01
CA ARG A 230 4.91 2.25 6.47
C ARG A 230 4.30 3.60 6.85
N TYR A 231 5.03 4.38 7.66
CA TYR A 231 4.71 5.77 7.95
C TYR A 231 5.40 6.68 6.94
N HIS A 232 4.62 7.54 6.29
CA HIS A 232 5.13 8.53 5.33
C HIS A 232 5.52 9.81 6.04
N ALA A 233 6.81 10.01 6.31
CA ALA A 233 7.31 11.22 6.98
C ALA A 233 7.28 12.48 6.10
N GLY A 234 6.66 12.44 4.91
CA GLY A 234 6.54 13.53 3.93
C GLY A 234 7.88 14.19 3.57
N MET A 235 7.83 15.37 2.93
CA MET A 235 9.02 16.07 2.44
C MET A 235 9.29 17.37 3.22
N PRO A 236 10.50 17.57 3.76
CA PRO A 236 10.90 18.83 4.36
C PRO A 236 11.33 19.82 3.26
N TYR A 237 10.41 20.55 2.64
CA TYR A 237 10.80 21.66 1.75
C TYR A 237 10.43 23.04 2.31
N THR A 238 11.46 23.87 2.33
CA THR A 238 11.56 25.26 2.80
C THR A 238 11.18 26.30 1.74
N SER A 239 10.47 25.92 0.68
CA SER A 239 10.02 26.88 -0.33
C SER A 239 8.80 27.65 0.20
N ARG A 240 8.97 28.96 0.35
CA ARG A 240 7.99 29.92 0.91
C ARG A 240 6.67 30.02 0.14
N ALA A 241 6.50 29.26 -0.94
CA ALA A 241 5.47 29.44 -1.94
C ALA A 241 4.42 28.32 -2.00
N ILE A 242 4.53 27.27 -1.19
CA ILE A 242 3.70 26.08 -1.41
C ILE A 242 3.12 25.54 -0.10
N ASP A 243 1.97 26.09 0.28
CA ASP A 243 0.97 25.45 1.16
C ASP A 243 0.36 24.16 0.53
N GLU A 244 0.92 23.68 -0.60
CA GLU A 244 0.43 22.55 -1.40
C GLU A 244 1.28 21.28 -1.19
N HIS A 245 2.19 21.25 -0.21
CA HIS A 245 3.10 20.12 0.02
C HIS A 245 2.84 19.37 1.33
N CYS A 246 2.35 18.13 1.14
CA CYS A 246 2.52 16.93 1.95
C CYS A 246 1.48 16.66 3.07
N THR A 247 0.72 15.58 2.85
CA THR A 247 0.14 14.76 3.91
C THR A 247 1.22 13.84 4.47
N TYR A 248 1.25 13.67 5.79
CA TYR A 248 2.24 12.86 6.50
C TYR A 248 1.56 11.65 7.12
N GLY A 249 2.10 10.45 7.04
CA GLY A 249 1.69 9.28 7.81
C GLY A 249 1.11 8.16 6.96
N LEU A 250 -0.10 8.33 6.44
CA LEU A 250 -0.86 7.25 5.79
C LEU A 250 -0.58 7.11 4.29
N LEU A 251 -0.58 8.23 3.57
CA LEU A 251 -0.45 8.30 2.12
C LEU A 251 0.66 9.29 1.77
N TRP A 252 1.34 9.03 0.67
CA TRP A 252 2.36 9.94 0.14
C TRP A 252 1.74 11.16 -0.56
N LYS A 253 0.67 10.94 -1.31
CA LYS A 253 -0.02 11.99 -2.08
C LYS A 253 -1.27 12.47 -1.35
N CYS A 254 -1.58 13.75 -1.52
CA CYS A 254 -2.85 14.34 -1.10
C CYS A 254 -4.03 13.59 -1.74
N GLN A 255 -5.02 13.22 -0.93
CA GLN A 255 -6.24 12.57 -1.39
C GLN A 255 -7.49 13.27 -0.82
N ASN A 256 -8.67 12.83 -1.22
CA ASN A 256 -9.92 13.33 -0.66
C ASN A 256 -10.03 12.93 0.82
N ASN A 257 -10.01 13.91 1.71
CA ASN A 257 -10.03 13.70 3.15
C ASN A 257 -11.28 12.95 3.63
N ASN A 258 -12.42 13.15 2.95
CA ASN A 258 -13.69 12.50 3.27
C ASN A 258 -13.59 10.97 3.15
N VAL A 259 -12.88 10.49 2.11
CA VAL A 259 -12.62 9.06 1.93
C VAL A 259 -11.53 8.57 2.89
N VAL A 260 -10.44 9.35 3.05
CA VAL A 260 -9.30 8.94 3.88
C VAL A 260 -9.69 8.79 5.35
N GLN A 261 -10.31 9.80 5.96
CA GLN A 261 -10.68 9.77 7.38
C GLN A 261 -11.69 8.67 7.67
N ARG A 262 -12.78 8.58 6.88
CA ARG A 262 -13.77 7.48 7.01
C ARG A 262 -13.14 6.12 6.78
N GLY A 263 -12.22 6.00 5.82
CA GLY A 263 -11.50 4.77 5.51
C GLY A 263 -10.60 4.33 6.66
N VAL A 264 -9.89 5.25 7.31
CA VAL A 264 -9.07 4.95 8.49
C VAL A 264 -9.90 4.33 9.59
N PHE A 265 -11.02 4.98 9.95
CA PHE A 265 -11.89 4.48 11.02
C PHE A 265 -12.60 3.17 10.65
N ALA A 266 -12.98 2.99 9.38
CA ALA A 266 -13.55 1.73 8.91
C ALA A 266 -12.53 0.58 9.01
N ILE A 267 -11.29 0.78 8.56
CA ILE A 267 -10.22 -0.22 8.69
C ILE A 267 -9.92 -0.51 10.17
N LEU A 268 -9.90 0.53 11.02
CA LEU A 268 -9.68 0.39 12.46
C LEU A 268 -10.80 -0.41 13.12
N LEU A 269 -12.08 -0.18 12.76
CA LEU A 269 -13.21 -0.97 13.22
C LEU A 269 -13.04 -2.46 12.86
N HIS A 270 -12.68 -2.74 11.61
CA HIS A 270 -12.37 -4.11 11.17
C HIS A 270 -11.23 -4.73 12.01
N ALA A 271 -10.13 -4.00 12.20
CA ALA A 271 -8.97 -4.47 12.95
C ALA A 271 -9.31 -4.80 14.41
N VAL A 272 -10.04 -3.92 15.11
CA VAL A 272 -10.48 -4.13 16.49
C VAL A 272 -11.39 -5.35 16.61
N LEU A 273 -12.44 -5.44 15.78
CA LEU A 273 -13.42 -6.52 15.88
C LEU A 273 -12.83 -7.89 15.52
N LYS A 274 -11.96 -7.97 14.50
CA LYS A 274 -11.27 -9.21 14.11
C LYS A 274 -10.25 -9.63 15.17
N SER A 275 -9.36 -8.73 15.58
CA SER A 275 -8.28 -9.05 16.54
C SER A 275 -8.82 -9.48 17.91
N ARG A 276 -9.82 -8.77 18.46
CA ARG A 276 -10.46 -9.16 19.72
C ARG A 276 -11.14 -10.53 19.62
N ARG A 277 -11.84 -10.81 18.51
CA ARG A 277 -12.50 -12.11 18.31
C ARG A 277 -11.49 -13.26 18.24
N MET A 278 -10.33 -13.00 17.64
CA MET A 278 -9.24 -13.98 17.52
C MET A 278 -8.36 -14.07 18.78
N GLY A 279 -8.50 -13.12 19.72
CA GLY A 279 -7.66 -13.05 20.92
C GLY A 279 -6.20 -12.71 20.61
N LEU A 280 -5.94 -11.90 19.59
CA LEU A 280 -4.58 -11.51 19.20
C LEU A 280 -4.04 -10.39 20.11
N GLY A 281 -2.90 -10.64 20.73
CA GLY A 281 -2.14 -9.64 21.50
C GLY A 281 -1.26 -8.75 20.62
N LEU A 282 -0.65 -7.72 21.23
CA LEU A 282 0.31 -6.76 20.65
C LEU A 282 -0.21 -5.85 19.52
N LEU A 283 -1.48 -6.00 19.10
CA LEU A 283 -2.06 -5.11 18.08
C LEU A 283 -2.77 -3.91 18.70
N MET A 284 -3.67 -4.14 19.65
CA MET A 284 -4.51 -3.09 20.27
C MET A 284 -4.12 -2.78 21.72
N ASP A 285 -2.98 -3.32 22.19
CA ASP A 285 -2.45 -3.04 23.52
C ASP A 285 -1.98 -1.58 23.61
N HIS A 286 -2.04 -0.96 24.80
CA HIS A 286 -1.74 0.47 24.98
C HIS A 286 -0.35 0.87 24.45
N ASP A 287 0.66 0.04 24.71
CA ASP A 287 2.05 0.28 24.29
C ASP A 287 2.41 -0.42 22.97
N ALA A 288 1.41 -0.91 22.23
CA ALA A 288 1.62 -1.57 20.94
C ALA A 288 2.14 -0.58 19.87
N ALA A 289 2.93 -1.11 18.93
CA ALA A 289 3.44 -0.29 17.84
C ALA A 289 2.31 0.27 16.96
N PHE A 290 1.21 -0.48 16.80
CA PHE A 290 0.06 -0.01 16.03
C PHE A 290 -0.64 1.19 16.68
N MET A 291 -0.77 1.19 18.01
CA MET A 291 -1.33 2.33 18.76
C MET A 291 -0.42 3.57 18.66
N THR A 292 0.90 3.35 18.65
CA THR A 292 1.88 4.42 18.40
C THR A 292 1.72 4.99 16.98
N TYR A 293 1.60 4.12 15.97
CA TYR A 293 1.36 4.53 14.59
C TYR A 293 0.07 5.35 14.46
N LEU A 294 -1.03 4.87 15.03
CA LEU A 294 -2.34 5.53 15.02
C LEU A 294 -2.30 6.92 15.66
N SER A 295 -1.52 7.07 16.74
CA SER A 295 -1.34 8.36 17.44
C SER A 295 -0.51 9.36 16.64
N ASN A 296 0.31 8.88 15.69
CA ASN A 296 1.14 9.71 14.82
C ASN A 296 0.42 10.11 13.51
N LEU A 297 -0.80 9.61 13.26
CA LEU A 297 -1.57 9.98 12.09
C LEU A 297 -1.94 11.48 12.14
N PRO A 298 -1.94 12.18 10.99
CA PRO A 298 -2.12 13.63 10.90
C PRO A 298 -3.62 13.99 10.96
N LEU A 299 -4.40 13.29 11.78
CA LEU A 299 -5.81 13.58 11.99
C LEU A 299 -5.95 14.65 13.09
N LEU A 300 -7.16 15.17 13.28
CA LEU A 300 -7.43 16.07 14.40
C LEU A 300 -6.96 15.43 15.73
N PRO A 301 -6.31 16.19 16.62
CA PRO A 301 -5.78 15.64 17.86
C PRO A 301 -6.82 14.81 18.63
N ARG A 302 -6.39 13.65 19.15
CA ARG A 302 -7.20 12.73 19.99
C ARG A 302 -8.41 12.07 19.30
N ILE A 303 -8.70 12.36 18.03
CA ILE A 303 -9.86 11.80 17.32
C ILE A 303 -9.83 10.26 17.26
N VAL A 304 -8.65 9.66 17.08
CA VAL A 304 -8.49 8.20 17.08
C VAL A 304 -8.77 7.60 18.46
N LEU A 305 -8.29 8.25 19.51
CA LEU A 305 -8.54 7.80 20.89
C LEU A 305 -10.02 7.94 21.25
N ASN A 306 -10.68 9.03 20.83
CA ASN A 306 -12.13 9.22 21.03
C ASN A 306 -12.95 8.17 20.29
N PHE A 307 -12.57 7.82 19.06
CA PHE A 307 -13.21 6.73 18.31
C PHE A 307 -13.07 5.40 19.05
N LEU A 308 -11.86 5.06 19.50
CA LEU A 308 -11.59 3.82 20.22
C LEU A 308 -12.30 3.75 21.57
N ASP A 309 -12.33 4.86 22.33
CA ASP A 309 -13.09 4.96 23.57
C ASP A 309 -14.59 4.72 23.35
N GLY A 310 -15.20 5.40 22.37
CA GLY A 310 -16.60 5.18 22.00
C GLY A 310 -16.88 3.74 21.56
N LEU A 311 -15.98 3.15 20.75
CA LEU A 311 -16.09 1.76 20.32
C LEU A 311 -15.99 0.78 21.50
N TYR A 312 -15.02 0.95 22.40
CA TYR A 312 -14.88 0.07 23.55
C TYR A 312 -16.06 0.18 24.51
N ARG A 313 -16.53 1.39 24.81
CA ARG A 313 -17.75 1.59 25.60
C ARG A 313 -18.96 0.93 24.94
N TYR A 314 -19.11 1.06 23.62
CA TYR A 314 -20.20 0.41 22.89
C TYR A 314 -20.14 -1.12 23.07
N LEU A 315 -18.97 -1.71 22.84
CA LEU A 315 -18.77 -3.16 22.96
C LEU A 315 -18.99 -3.67 24.39
N ASP A 316 -18.56 -2.91 25.40
CA ASP A 316 -18.72 -3.29 26.80
C ASP A 316 -20.18 -3.19 27.25
N VAL A 317 -20.91 -2.14 26.85
CA VAL A 317 -22.36 -2.03 27.10
C VAL A 317 -23.11 -3.15 26.38
N GLN A 318 -22.81 -3.41 25.11
CA GLN A 318 -23.46 -4.49 24.36
C GLN A 318 -23.24 -5.87 25.00
N LYS A 319 -22.12 -6.06 25.69
CA LYS A 319 -21.79 -7.29 26.41
C LYS A 319 -22.49 -7.42 27.76
N VAL A 320 -22.55 -6.31 28.53
CA VAL A 320 -23.01 -6.32 29.93
C VAL A 320 -24.49 -6.01 30.06
N ASP A 321 -24.99 -5.05 29.29
CA ASP A 321 -26.35 -4.49 29.39
C ASP A 321 -26.85 -4.02 28.00
N PRO A 322 -27.16 -4.96 27.08
CA PRO A 322 -27.58 -4.64 25.72
C PRO A 322 -28.92 -3.89 25.64
N ASP A 323 -29.73 -3.92 26.71
CA ASP A 323 -31.01 -3.23 26.76
C ASP A 323 -30.86 -1.73 27.10
N ASN A 324 -29.66 -1.29 27.50
CA ASN A 324 -29.35 0.10 27.82
C ASN A 324 -29.18 0.94 26.55
N CYS A 325 -30.31 1.22 25.91
CA CYS A 325 -30.38 1.93 24.64
C CYS A 325 -29.75 3.34 24.73
N ASN A 326 -29.77 4.00 25.89
CA ASN A 326 -29.17 5.33 26.04
C ASN A 326 -27.65 5.26 26.06
N ALA A 327 -27.06 4.31 26.81
CA ALA A 327 -25.62 4.13 26.84
C ALA A 327 -25.07 3.68 25.48
N LEU A 328 -25.76 2.76 24.79
CA LEU A 328 -25.41 2.34 23.43
C LEU A 328 -25.45 3.51 22.44
N LYS A 329 -26.52 4.32 22.47
CA LYS A 329 -26.63 5.51 21.61
C LYS A 329 -25.55 6.54 21.90
N GLN A 330 -25.23 6.79 23.16
CA GLN A 330 -24.16 7.72 23.53
C GLN A 330 -22.80 7.23 23.02
N ALA A 331 -22.47 5.95 23.24
CA ALA A 331 -21.22 5.37 22.75
C ALA A 331 -21.13 5.37 21.22
N LEU A 332 -22.24 5.05 20.53
CA LEU A 332 -22.34 5.11 19.07
C LEU A 332 -22.15 6.54 18.56
N TYR A 333 -22.74 7.54 19.23
CA TYR A 333 -22.58 8.95 18.88
C TYR A 333 -21.13 9.40 19.03
N ASP A 334 -20.49 9.10 20.15
CA ASP A 334 -19.10 9.50 20.40
C ASP A 334 -18.16 8.87 19.36
N MET A 335 -18.41 7.59 19.01
CA MET A 335 -17.70 6.89 17.95
C MET A 335 -17.95 7.52 16.57
N SER A 336 -19.21 7.80 16.21
CA SER A 336 -19.56 8.34 14.88
C SER A 336 -19.15 9.81 14.71
N LYS A 337 -19.18 10.59 15.80
CA LYS A 337 -18.68 11.96 15.85
C LYS A 337 -17.20 12.01 15.47
N ALA A 338 -16.39 11.08 15.98
CA ALA A 338 -14.98 11.00 15.61
C ALA A 338 -14.77 10.70 14.11
N ILE A 339 -15.71 10.02 13.44
CA ILE A 339 -15.62 9.80 11.99
C ILE A 339 -15.92 11.09 11.22
N ARG A 340 -16.88 11.90 11.70
CA ARG A 340 -17.49 13.03 10.96
C ARG A 340 -16.85 14.39 11.25
N ILE A 341 -16.22 14.56 12.42
CA ILE A 341 -15.63 15.84 12.83
C ILE A 341 -14.58 16.32 11.81
N GLY A 342 -14.64 17.60 11.46
CA GLY A 342 -13.80 18.22 10.43
C GLY A 342 -14.31 18.03 8.99
N LEU A 343 -15.16 17.02 8.74
CA LEU A 343 -15.75 16.75 7.42
C LEU A 343 -17.14 17.37 7.25
N GLU A 344 -17.91 17.42 8.34
CA GLU A 344 -19.30 17.87 8.35
C GLU A 344 -19.54 18.89 9.48
N PRO A 345 -20.46 19.84 9.32
CA PRO A 345 -20.89 20.73 10.39
C PRO A 345 -21.69 19.93 11.44
N LEU A 346 -21.21 19.93 12.69
CA LEU A 346 -21.81 19.16 13.81
C LEU A 346 -22.71 20.02 14.72
N ASP A 347 -22.82 21.33 14.46
CA ASP A 347 -23.62 22.29 15.23
C ASP A 347 -25.12 21.96 15.26
N LYS A 348 -25.59 21.13 14.32
CA LYS A 348 -26.99 20.70 14.18
C LYS A 348 -27.22 19.22 14.44
N ASP A 349 -26.21 18.52 14.97
CA ASP A 349 -26.30 17.09 15.25
C ASP A 349 -27.39 16.78 16.29
N TRP A 350 -27.57 17.68 17.25
CA TRP A 350 -28.65 17.62 18.23
C TRP A 350 -29.83 18.54 17.84
N PRO A 351 -31.10 18.07 17.86
CA PRO A 351 -31.53 16.70 18.16
C PRO A 351 -31.69 15.82 16.91
N ASN A 352 -31.57 16.36 15.69
CA ASN A 352 -32.02 15.67 14.48
C ASN A 352 -31.18 14.43 14.13
N TYR A 353 -29.85 14.55 14.12
CA TYR A 353 -29.00 13.41 13.78
C TYR A 353 -29.04 12.35 14.90
N TYR A 354 -28.79 12.77 16.15
CA TYR A 354 -28.76 11.87 17.31
C TYR A 354 -30.07 11.09 17.50
N MET A 355 -31.24 11.75 17.36
CA MET A 355 -32.53 11.11 17.62
C MET A 355 -33.11 10.35 16.42
N LYS A 356 -32.83 10.80 15.18
CA LYS A 356 -33.54 10.29 14.00
C LYS A 356 -32.65 9.57 12.99
N GLN A 357 -31.36 9.91 12.89
CA GLN A 357 -30.50 9.45 11.79
C GLN A 357 -29.42 8.47 12.23
N MET A 358 -28.88 8.65 13.42
CA MET A 358 -27.82 7.82 13.97
C MET A 358 -28.31 6.38 14.15
N GLY A 359 -27.61 5.43 13.53
CA GLY A 359 -27.93 4.00 13.65
C GLY A 359 -29.20 3.56 12.91
N ILE A 360 -29.70 4.32 11.92
CA ILE A 360 -30.88 3.94 11.09
C ILE A 360 -30.72 2.54 10.46
N GLY A 361 -29.48 2.07 10.26
CA GLY A 361 -29.20 0.73 9.78
C GLY A 361 -27.84 0.65 9.11
N LEU A 362 -27.49 -0.55 8.66
CA LEU A 362 -26.23 -0.79 7.96
C LEU A 362 -26.42 -0.72 6.43
N VAL A 363 -25.40 -0.21 5.76
CA VAL A 363 -25.30 -0.07 4.32
C VAL A 363 -24.37 -1.16 3.79
N PHE A 364 -24.77 -1.83 2.70
CA PHE A 364 -23.99 -2.88 2.07
C PHE A 364 -22.86 -2.32 1.18
N CYS A 365 -21.68 -2.93 1.24
CA CYS A 365 -20.54 -2.69 0.35
C CYS A 365 -20.40 -3.87 -0.63
N SER A 366 -20.55 -3.61 -1.93
CA SER A 366 -20.34 -4.62 -2.98
C SER A 366 -18.87 -4.95 -3.24
N SER A 367 -17.93 -4.22 -2.64
CA SER A 367 -16.51 -4.51 -2.73
C SER A 367 -16.04 -5.55 -1.71
N CYS A 368 -16.36 -5.36 -0.42
CA CYS A 368 -15.93 -6.28 0.64
C CYS A 368 -17.00 -7.26 1.12
N GLY A 369 -18.28 -7.05 0.79
CA GLY A 369 -19.40 -7.90 1.21
C GLY A 369 -19.92 -7.63 2.62
N TYR A 370 -19.38 -6.62 3.30
CA TYR A 370 -19.83 -6.22 4.63
C TYR A 370 -20.95 -5.18 4.56
N GLU A 371 -21.81 -5.21 5.57
CA GLU A 371 -22.73 -4.14 5.93
C GLU A 371 -22.07 -3.29 7.04
N LEU A 372 -21.95 -1.97 6.81
CA LEU A 372 -21.32 -0.99 7.73
C LEU A 372 -22.24 0.18 8.01
N LEU A 373 -21.95 0.95 9.06
CA LEU A 373 -22.64 2.21 9.32
C LEU A 373 -22.54 3.18 8.12
N PRO A 374 -23.57 4.00 7.83
CA PRO A 374 -23.56 4.97 6.72
C PRO A 374 -22.40 5.95 6.77
N GLU A 375 -21.89 6.25 7.97
CA GLU A 375 -20.75 7.14 8.21
C GLU A 375 -19.44 6.62 7.61
N PHE A 376 -19.36 5.35 7.21
CA PHE A 376 -18.20 4.80 6.50
C PHE A 376 -18.30 4.93 4.97
N TYR A 377 -19.29 5.66 4.47
CA TYR A 377 -19.50 5.95 3.05
C TYR A 377 -19.46 7.47 2.82
N ILE A 378 -19.08 7.87 1.60
CA ILE A 378 -19.30 9.23 1.13
C ILE A 378 -20.74 9.40 0.64
N GLY A 379 -21.24 10.64 0.59
CA GLY A 379 -22.63 10.92 0.24
C GLY A 379 -23.02 10.50 -1.18
N GLU A 380 -22.07 10.50 -2.12
CA GLU A 380 -22.25 9.95 -3.48
C GLU A 380 -22.57 8.45 -3.45
N GLU A 381 -21.80 7.68 -2.68
CA GLU A 381 -21.96 6.23 -2.56
C GLU A 381 -23.30 5.85 -1.93
N LEU A 382 -23.77 6.60 -0.94
CA LEU A 382 -25.07 6.35 -0.32
C LEU A 382 -26.25 6.49 -1.31
N ARG A 383 -26.07 7.28 -2.38
CA ARG A 383 -27.06 7.45 -3.45
C ARG A 383 -27.01 6.36 -4.52
N GLN A 384 -25.91 5.61 -4.61
CA GLN A 384 -25.76 4.51 -5.57
C GLN A 384 -26.67 3.34 -5.23
N GLN A 385 -26.90 2.44 -6.19
CA GLN A 385 -27.58 1.18 -5.92
C GLN A 385 -26.69 0.23 -5.10
N PRO A 386 -27.24 -0.64 -4.23
CA PRO A 386 -26.42 -1.48 -3.35
C PRO A 386 -25.31 -2.29 -4.02
N HIS A 387 -25.49 -2.73 -5.26
CA HIS A 387 -24.49 -3.51 -6.00
C HIS A 387 -23.32 -2.66 -6.54
N GLN A 388 -23.44 -1.33 -6.51
CA GLN A 388 -22.40 -0.39 -6.95
C GLN A 388 -21.68 0.30 -5.78
N ARG A 389 -22.21 0.15 -4.54
CA ARG A 389 -21.71 0.86 -3.37
C ARG A 389 -20.38 0.33 -2.88
N THR A 390 -19.42 1.23 -2.70
CA THR A 390 -18.11 0.90 -2.14
C THR A 390 -17.85 1.73 -0.87
N CYS A 391 -17.47 1.06 0.23
CA CYS A 391 -17.17 1.76 1.48
C CYS A 391 -15.78 2.43 1.44
N CYS A 392 -15.57 3.42 2.30
CA CYS A 392 -14.33 4.20 2.31
C CYS A 392 -13.09 3.35 2.68
N ALA A 393 -13.24 2.25 3.43
CA ALA A 393 -12.13 1.31 3.67
C ALA A 393 -11.64 0.64 2.39
N CYS A 394 -12.54 0.33 1.45
CA CYS A 394 -12.19 -0.31 0.18
C CYS A 394 -11.53 0.71 -0.76
N TYR A 395 -12.06 1.93 -0.84
CA TYR A 395 -11.43 3.01 -1.60
C TYR A 395 -10.03 3.37 -1.07
N LEU A 396 -9.87 3.48 0.25
CA LEU A 396 -8.58 3.80 0.84
C LEU A 396 -7.54 2.70 0.57
N GLN A 397 -7.91 1.42 0.69
CA GLN A 397 -7.03 0.31 0.31
C GLN A 397 -6.64 0.37 -1.16
N PHE A 398 -7.60 0.62 -2.05
CA PHE A 398 -7.34 0.79 -3.48
C PHE A 398 -6.33 1.93 -3.74
N TRP A 399 -6.45 3.06 -3.05
CA TRP A 399 -5.48 4.15 -3.19
C TRP A 399 -4.08 3.78 -2.68
N MET A 400 -3.98 3.15 -1.51
CA MET A 400 -2.68 2.69 -0.97
C MET A 400 -2.02 1.62 -1.86
N ASP A 401 -2.81 0.75 -2.50
CA ASP A 401 -2.32 -0.26 -3.45
C ASP A 401 -1.78 0.37 -4.75
N ARG A 402 -2.27 1.55 -5.15
CA ARG A 402 -1.83 2.24 -6.37
C ARG A 402 -0.81 3.34 -6.14
N GLU A 403 -0.34 3.50 -4.91
CA GLU A 403 0.76 4.40 -4.60
C GLU A 403 2.01 4.05 -5.38
N GLN A 404 2.61 5.08 -5.99
CA GLN A 404 3.74 4.97 -6.91
C GLN A 404 5.05 5.51 -6.31
N ASP A 405 4.97 6.20 -5.18
CA ASP A 405 6.13 6.79 -4.49
C ASP A 405 7.20 5.76 -4.18
N HIS A 406 8.46 6.19 -4.11
CA HIS A 406 9.60 5.35 -3.72
C HIS A 406 9.72 4.05 -4.54
N GLN A 407 9.31 4.12 -5.82
CA GLN A 407 9.28 2.99 -6.75
C GLN A 407 8.46 1.79 -6.23
N LYS A 408 7.37 2.04 -5.48
CA LYS A 408 6.47 0.99 -4.98
C LYS A 408 5.90 0.12 -6.09
N ILE A 409 5.47 0.69 -7.23
CA ILE A 409 4.97 -0.10 -8.37
C ILE A 409 6.08 -1.02 -8.94
N PRO A 410 7.24 -0.52 -9.37
CA PRO A 410 8.33 -1.38 -9.83
C PRO A 410 8.74 -2.46 -8.82
N ALA A 411 8.70 -2.14 -7.53
CA ALA A 411 8.97 -3.11 -6.47
C ALA A 411 7.88 -4.19 -6.37
N ARG A 412 6.60 -3.84 -6.50
CA ARG A 412 5.50 -4.81 -6.54
C ARG A 412 5.57 -5.68 -7.79
N ASP A 413 5.88 -5.11 -8.95
CA ASP A 413 6.04 -5.82 -10.22
C ASP A 413 7.20 -6.81 -10.17
N LEU A 414 8.33 -6.40 -9.60
CA LEU A 414 9.46 -7.28 -9.29
C LEU A 414 9.02 -8.47 -8.44
N MET A 415 8.18 -8.22 -7.43
CA MET A 415 7.68 -9.29 -6.56
C MET A 415 6.62 -10.17 -7.25
N SER A 416 5.85 -9.66 -8.21
CA SER A 416 4.87 -10.44 -8.97
C SER A 416 5.52 -11.59 -9.77
N VAL A 417 6.81 -11.49 -10.12
CA VAL A 417 7.58 -12.58 -10.75
C VAL A 417 7.60 -13.86 -9.90
N PHE A 418 7.47 -13.74 -8.58
CA PHE A 418 7.46 -14.89 -7.67
C PHE A 418 6.12 -15.61 -7.61
N TYR A 419 5.03 -15.00 -8.07
CA TYR A 419 3.66 -15.45 -7.83
C TYR A 419 2.84 -15.46 -9.13
N PRO A 420 3.16 -16.33 -10.11
CA PRO A 420 2.52 -16.31 -11.43
C PRO A 420 1.01 -16.61 -11.39
N ASP A 421 0.56 -17.44 -10.43
CA ASP A 421 -0.84 -17.83 -10.28
C ASP A 421 -1.58 -16.97 -9.24
N TRP A 422 -0.97 -15.87 -8.79
CA TRP A 422 -1.60 -14.98 -7.82
C TRP A 422 -2.78 -14.25 -8.45
N GLU A 423 -3.94 -14.34 -7.78
CA GLU A 423 -5.16 -13.64 -8.18
C GLU A 423 -5.32 -12.37 -7.33
N PRO A 424 -5.02 -11.16 -7.84
CA PRO A 424 -4.95 -9.94 -7.02
C PRO A 424 -6.27 -9.60 -6.32
N LYS A 425 -7.38 -9.86 -7.02
CA LYS A 425 -8.74 -9.55 -6.60
C LYS A 425 -9.47 -10.72 -5.94
N ALA A 426 -8.83 -11.87 -5.72
CA ALA A 426 -9.47 -12.96 -4.97
C ALA A 426 -9.72 -12.57 -3.50
N PHE A 427 -10.76 -13.18 -2.89
CA PHE A 427 -11.07 -12.96 -1.48
C PHE A 427 -10.29 -13.94 -0.60
N ASN A 428 -9.75 -13.43 0.51
CA ASN A 428 -9.13 -14.26 1.53
C ASN A 428 -10.19 -14.94 2.41
N VAL A 429 -9.76 -15.89 3.24
CA VAL A 429 -10.61 -16.48 4.26
C VAL A 429 -10.92 -15.42 5.33
N ASP A 430 -12.14 -14.86 5.29
CA ASP A 430 -12.49 -13.75 6.18
C ASP A 430 -12.42 -14.17 7.65
N ALA A 431 -11.58 -13.49 8.43
CA ALA A 431 -11.49 -13.61 9.86
C ALA A 431 -12.83 -13.28 10.54
N PRO A 432 -13.16 -13.99 11.62
CA PRO A 432 -14.43 -13.79 12.31
C PRO A 432 -14.47 -12.42 13.01
N LEU A 433 -15.65 -11.84 13.09
CA LEU A 433 -15.90 -10.61 13.85
C LEU A 433 -16.38 -10.92 15.27
N LEU A 434 -16.11 -10.00 16.19
CA LEU A 434 -16.66 -10.02 17.54
C LEU A 434 -18.19 -9.81 17.48
N SER A 435 -18.95 -10.66 18.16
CA SER A 435 -20.42 -10.70 18.11
C SER A 435 -21.08 -9.39 18.54
N GLU A 436 -20.50 -8.74 19.53
CA GLU A 436 -20.93 -7.49 20.14
C GLU A 436 -20.79 -6.30 19.16
N GLY A 437 -19.97 -6.44 18.12
CA GLY A 437 -19.84 -5.42 17.08
C GLY A 437 -20.77 -5.59 15.88
N ARG A 438 -21.69 -6.58 15.89
CA ARG A 438 -22.50 -6.95 14.72
C ARG A 438 -23.41 -5.83 14.21
N GLU A 439 -23.86 -4.96 15.09
CA GLU A 439 -24.70 -3.79 14.75
C GLU A 439 -23.88 -2.60 14.24
N LEU A 440 -22.54 -2.69 14.27
CA LEU A 440 -21.62 -1.71 13.67
C LEU A 440 -21.07 -2.20 12.33
N LEU A 441 -20.79 -3.51 12.26
CA LEU A 441 -20.18 -4.18 11.12
C LEU A 441 -20.60 -5.66 11.08
N ARG A 442 -21.11 -6.14 9.95
CA ARG A 442 -21.36 -7.58 9.76
C ARG A 442 -21.13 -8.04 8.33
N MET A 443 -20.65 -9.28 8.18
CA MET A 443 -20.54 -9.92 6.87
C MET A 443 -21.94 -10.24 6.35
N LYS A 444 -22.34 -9.64 5.22
CA LYS A 444 -23.65 -9.88 4.61
C LYS A 444 -23.63 -11.05 3.65
N THR A 445 -22.56 -11.15 2.84
CA THR A 445 -22.41 -12.17 1.81
C THR A 445 -20.94 -12.48 1.59
N ARG A 446 -20.63 -13.76 1.40
CA ARG A 446 -19.30 -14.20 0.92
C ARG A 446 -19.32 -14.52 -0.58
N LYS A 447 -20.50 -14.50 -1.22
CA LYS A 447 -20.69 -14.77 -2.65
C LYS A 447 -20.01 -13.67 -3.46
N SER A 448 -19.08 -14.04 -4.33
CA SER A 448 -18.28 -13.13 -5.17
C SER A 448 -18.64 -13.17 -6.65
N VAL A 449 -19.51 -14.10 -7.06
CA VAL A 449 -19.99 -14.24 -8.43
C VAL A 449 -21.50 -14.08 -8.42
N ARG A 450 -22.01 -13.16 -9.24
CA ARG A 450 -23.44 -12.88 -9.37
C ARG A 450 -24.09 -13.90 -10.30
N ASP A 451 -25.27 -14.38 -9.93
CA ASP A 451 -26.06 -15.21 -10.83
C ASP A 451 -26.55 -14.36 -12.01
N PRO A 452 -26.62 -14.92 -13.22
CA PRO A 452 -27.07 -14.18 -14.39
C PRO A 452 -28.49 -13.65 -14.16
N GLU A 453 -28.73 -12.41 -14.60
CA GLU A 453 -30.07 -11.85 -14.55
C GLU A 453 -31.01 -12.66 -15.45
N PRO A 454 -32.24 -12.95 -15.00
CA PRO A 454 -33.18 -13.73 -15.79
C PRO A 454 -33.52 -12.97 -17.08
N SER A 455 -33.39 -13.65 -18.20
CA SER A 455 -33.68 -13.08 -19.52
C SER A 455 -35.17 -12.76 -19.67
N ILE A 456 -35.48 -11.71 -20.43
CA ILE A 456 -36.83 -11.41 -20.89
C ILE A 456 -37.35 -12.62 -21.69
N GLN A 457 -38.54 -13.10 -21.36
CA GLN A 457 -39.17 -14.24 -22.01
C GLN A 457 -40.30 -13.76 -22.91
N ILE A 458 -40.44 -14.36 -24.09
CA ILE A 458 -41.63 -14.16 -24.94
C ILE A 458 -42.59 -15.30 -24.58
N LEU A 459 -43.77 -14.94 -24.08
CA LEU A 459 -44.83 -15.89 -23.73
C LEU A 459 -45.49 -16.45 -25.01
N PRO A 460 -46.21 -17.60 -24.92
CA PRO A 460 -46.84 -18.23 -26.09
C PRO A 460 -47.86 -17.36 -26.83
N ASP A 461 -48.42 -16.35 -26.16
CA ASP A 461 -49.33 -15.35 -26.73
C ASP A 461 -48.60 -14.17 -27.40
N GLY A 462 -47.26 -14.15 -27.36
CA GLY A 462 -46.43 -13.10 -27.91
C GLY A 462 -46.11 -11.96 -26.92
N GLU A 463 -46.60 -12.02 -25.68
CA GLU A 463 -46.31 -10.99 -24.68
C GLU A 463 -44.88 -11.10 -24.12
N LEU A 464 -44.28 -9.97 -23.78
CA LEU A 464 -42.98 -9.92 -23.11
C LEU A 464 -43.17 -10.07 -21.60
N TYR A 465 -42.66 -11.17 -21.04
CA TYR A 465 -42.57 -11.39 -19.61
C TYR A 465 -41.18 -11.07 -19.10
N VAL A 466 -41.09 -10.11 -18.18
CA VAL A 466 -39.86 -9.79 -17.45
C VAL A 466 -40.02 -10.34 -16.02
N PRO A 467 -39.29 -11.41 -15.64
CA PRO A 467 -39.34 -11.92 -14.29
C PRO A 467 -38.97 -10.84 -13.28
N SER A 468 -39.71 -10.73 -12.17
CA SER A 468 -39.31 -9.83 -11.09
C SER A 468 -37.98 -10.32 -10.51
N PHE A 469 -36.92 -9.52 -10.71
CA PHE A 469 -35.58 -9.83 -10.24
C PHE A 469 -35.15 -8.81 -9.18
N LYS A 470 -34.84 -9.31 -7.98
CA LYS A 470 -34.19 -8.50 -6.95
C LYS A 470 -32.70 -8.77 -7.05
N ILE A 471 -31.94 -7.72 -7.38
CA ILE A 471 -30.48 -7.77 -7.42
C ILE A 471 -29.97 -8.24 -6.06
N GLU A 472 -29.30 -9.40 -6.05
CA GLU A 472 -28.73 -9.99 -4.85
C GLU A 472 -27.56 -9.14 -4.33
N PHE A 473 -27.35 -9.15 -3.01
CA PHE A 473 -26.11 -8.62 -2.45
C PHE A 473 -24.99 -9.63 -2.65
N VAL A 474 -24.02 -9.24 -3.49
CA VAL A 474 -22.85 -10.01 -3.89
C VAL A 474 -21.65 -9.08 -3.78
N ARG A 475 -20.48 -9.62 -3.39
CA ARG A 475 -19.23 -8.88 -3.29
C ARG A 475 -18.40 -9.00 -4.58
N ASP A 476 -18.97 -8.61 -5.71
CA ASP A 476 -18.39 -8.75 -7.05
C ASP A 476 -17.65 -7.48 -7.53
N ASN A 477 -17.63 -6.40 -6.75
CA ASN A 477 -16.99 -5.13 -7.11
C ASN A 477 -15.67 -4.88 -6.34
N LYS A 478 -14.83 -5.89 -6.22
CA LYS A 478 -13.55 -5.77 -5.49
C LYS A 478 -12.51 -5.04 -6.35
N ASP A 479 -12.00 -3.93 -5.84
CA ASP A 479 -11.03 -3.10 -6.59
C ASP A 479 -9.62 -3.08 -6.01
N TYR A 480 -9.45 -3.40 -4.73
CA TYR A 480 -8.15 -3.44 -4.06
C TYR A 480 -7.50 -4.83 -4.14
N GLU A 481 -6.16 -4.85 -4.15
CA GLU A 481 -5.32 -6.00 -4.49
C GLU A 481 -4.71 -6.66 -3.23
N ASN A 482 -5.55 -6.96 -2.24
CA ASN A 482 -5.11 -7.51 -0.96
C ASN A 482 -5.18 -9.05 -0.86
N SER A 483 -5.36 -9.75 -1.97
CA SER A 483 -5.39 -11.21 -1.99
C SER A 483 -4.05 -11.84 -1.59
N VAL A 484 -4.11 -12.91 -0.81
CA VAL A 484 -2.99 -13.84 -0.57
C VAL A 484 -3.31 -15.27 -1.06
N GLN A 485 -4.26 -15.37 -1.98
CA GLN A 485 -4.66 -16.63 -2.64
C GLN A 485 -3.85 -16.87 -3.92
N GLY A 486 -3.70 -18.12 -4.35
CA GLY A 486 -2.92 -18.47 -5.54
C GLY A 486 -1.40 -18.26 -5.39
N LEU A 487 -0.90 -18.20 -4.15
CA LEU A 487 0.53 -18.05 -3.88
C LEU A 487 1.23 -19.42 -3.81
N PRO A 488 2.45 -19.57 -4.35
CA PRO A 488 3.23 -20.80 -4.20
C PRO A 488 3.67 -21.00 -2.75
N ASP A 489 3.96 -22.24 -2.37
CA ASP A 489 4.67 -22.49 -1.12
C ASP A 489 6.15 -22.02 -1.21
N LEU A 490 6.79 -21.87 -0.04
CA LEU A 490 8.16 -21.36 0.04
C LEU A 490 9.19 -22.32 -0.58
N GLU A 491 8.94 -23.63 -0.57
CA GLU A 491 9.84 -24.62 -1.15
C GLU A 491 9.83 -24.53 -2.68
N THR A 492 8.64 -24.52 -3.29
CA THR A 492 8.41 -24.30 -4.71
C THR A 492 9.06 -23.00 -5.18
N LEU A 493 8.91 -21.92 -4.41
CA LEU A 493 9.54 -20.63 -4.70
C LEU A 493 11.08 -20.73 -4.75
N LEU A 494 11.69 -21.54 -3.88
CA LEU A 494 13.14 -21.71 -3.80
C LEU A 494 13.70 -22.75 -4.78
N LEU A 495 12.90 -23.74 -5.20
CA LEU A 495 13.32 -24.82 -6.12
C LEU A 495 13.35 -24.38 -7.59
N GLU A 496 12.42 -23.51 -8.04
CA GLU A 496 12.39 -22.97 -9.41
C GLU A 496 13.44 -21.87 -9.67
N LYS A 497 14.64 -22.11 -9.15
CA LYS A 497 15.68 -21.10 -8.92
C LYS A 497 16.10 -20.36 -10.20
N ARG A 498 16.49 -21.07 -11.26
CA ARG A 498 17.19 -20.43 -12.39
C ARG A 498 16.33 -19.49 -13.22
N LEU A 499 15.13 -19.93 -13.59
CA LEU A 499 14.25 -19.11 -14.45
C LEU A 499 13.72 -17.89 -13.70
N ARG A 500 13.33 -18.06 -12.43
CA ARG A 500 12.82 -16.97 -11.59
C ARG A 500 13.92 -15.98 -11.22
N GLU A 501 15.12 -16.45 -10.85
CA GLU A 501 16.27 -15.57 -10.58
C GLU A 501 16.64 -14.74 -11.81
N GLN A 502 16.60 -15.32 -13.02
CA GLN A 502 16.89 -14.59 -14.25
C GLN A 502 15.83 -13.52 -14.53
N LYS A 503 14.53 -13.88 -14.49
CA LYS A 503 13.44 -12.91 -14.69
C LYS A 503 13.47 -11.79 -13.66
N MET A 504 13.68 -12.13 -12.40
CA MET A 504 13.80 -11.16 -11.31
C MET A 504 14.99 -10.23 -11.53
N SER A 505 16.16 -10.77 -11.90
CA SER A 505 17.34 -9.95 -12.18
C SER A 505 17.09 -8.99 -13.34
N THR A 506 16.33 -9.41 -14.36
CA THR A 506 15.93 -8.55 -15.48
C THR A 506 15.00 -7.42 -15.01
N VAL A 507 13.92 -7.74 -14.29
CA VAL A 507 12.96 -6.72 -13.81
C VAL A 507 13.62 -5.74 -12.83
N ALA A 508 14.48 -6.24 -11.94
CA ALA A 508 15.24 -5.40 -11.02
C ALA A 508 16.20 -4.45 -11.76
N LEU A 509 16.90 -4.95 -12.79
CA LEU A 509 17.76 -4.13 -13.64
C LEU A 509 16.95 -3.05 -14.38
N CYS A 510 15.77 -3.40 -14.91
CA CYS A 510 14.88 -2.40 -15.53
C CYS A 510 14.50 -1.31 -14.54
N ALA A 511 14.08 -1.67 -13.32
CA ALA A 511 13.67 -0.69 -12.31
C ALA A 511 14.82 0.23 -11.85
N ASP A 512 16.04 -0.31 -11.71
CA ASP A 512 17.22 0.48 -11.36
C ASP A 512 17.65 1.38 -12.52
N THR A 513 17.54 0.90 -13.76
CA THR A 513 17.90 1.64 -14.98
C THR A 513 16.90 2.75 -15.26
N ASP A 514 15.59 2.47 -15.15
CA ASP A 514 14.52 3.45 -15.30
C ASP A 514 14.72 4.65 -14.38
N ARG A 515 14.95 4.39 -13.08
CA ARG A 515 15.28 5.44 -12.11
C ARG A 515 16.57 6.17 -12.45
N THR A 516 17.63 5.44 -12.80
CA THR A 516 18.93 6.03 -13.14
C THR A 516 18.80 7.00 -14.31
N VAL A 517 18.13 6.57 -15.38
CA VAL A 517 17.92 7.36 -16.60
C VAL A 517 17.01 8.56 -16.30
N ALA A 518 15.96 8.39 -15.50
CA ALA A 518 15.10 9.51 -15.09
C ALA A 518 15.89 10.61 -14.35
N LEU A 519 16.82 10.24 -13.47
CA LEU A 519 17.67 11.18 -12.73
C LEU A 519 18.72 11.83 -13.63
N LEU A 520 19.33 11.07 -14.56
CA LEU A 520 20.27 11.63 -15.53
C LEU A 520 19.57 12.63 -16.48
N LEU A 521 18.40 12.30 -17.01
CA LEU A 521 17.60 13.20 -17.84
C LEU A 521 17.22 14.48 -17.07
N ARG A 522 17.00 14.42 -15.75
CA ARG A 522 16.77 15.60 -14.92
C ARG A 522 17.99 16.51 -14.87
N ALA A 523 19.19 15.95 -14.71
CA ALA A 523 20.42 16.72 -14.66
C ALA A 523 20.74 17.38 -16.01
N GLU A 524 20.49 16.67 -17.11
CA GLU A 524 20.74 17.15 -18.48
C GLU A 524 19.70 18.19 -18.94
N TYR A 525 18.45 18.08 -18.48
CA TYR A 525 17.35 18.98 -18.87
C TYR A 525 16.70 19.69 -17.66
N PRO A 526 17.41 20.63 -17.00
CA PRO A 526 16.92 21.31 -15.81
C PRO A 526 15.78 22.30 -16.09
N LYS A 527 14.91 22.50 -15.10
CA LYS A 527 13.78 23.45 -15.14
C LYS A 527 14.29 24.89 -15.27
N ARG A 528 13.93 25.62 -16.33
CA ARG A 528 14.22 27.07 -16.46
C ARG A 528 13.17 27.90 -15.70
N GLU A 529 13.61 28.81 -14.83
CA GLU A 529 12.72 29.76 -14.12
C GLU A 529 11.85 30.56 -15.11
N GLY A 530 10.55 30.69 -14.80
CA GLY A 530 9.61 31.50 -15.58
C GLY A 530 9.06 30.87 -16.87
N SER A 531 9.52 29.68 -17.27
CA SER A 531 8.90 28.94 -18.38
C SER A 531 7.53 28.38 -17.96
N ARG A 532 6.52 28.50 -18.84
CA ARG A 532 5.24 27.75 -18.69
C ARG A 532 5.58 26.27 -18.49
N LEU A 533 4.75 25.55 -17.74
CA LEU A 533 4.79 24.09 -17.49
C LEU A 533 4.67 23.28 -18.81
N ALA A 534 5.54 23.51 -19.79
CA ALA A 534 5.50 22.83 -21.08
C ALA A 534 5.82 21.33 -20.93
N PHE A 535 6.23 20.87 -19.75
CA PHE A 535 6.74 19.50 -19.57
C PHE A 535 6.37 18.81 -18.26
N ALA A 536 5.45 19.34 -17.44
CA ALA A 536 5.02 18.63 -16.22
C ALA A 536 3.75 17.80 -16.42
N GLU A 537 2.83 18.27 -17.27
CA GLU A 537 1.58 17.57 -17.58
C GLU A 537 1.72 16.60 -18.77
N THR A 538 2.74 16.76 -19.61
CA THR A 538 3.01 15.93 -20.83
C THR A 538 4.02 14.80 -20.59
N ARG A 539 4.79 14.88 -19.50
CA ARG A 539 5.72 13.85 -19.07
C ARG A 539 4.96 12.73 -18.35
N LYS A 540 4.83 11.53 -18.94
CA LYS A 540 4.28 10.36 -18.21
C LYS A 540 5.13 9.94 -17.00
N ASP A 541 6.34 10.47 -16.86
CA ASP A 541 7.19 10.39 -15.67
C ASP A 541 6.97 11.51 -14.64
N GLY A 542 5.97 12.38 -14.87
CA GLY A 542 5.37 13.26 -13.84
C GLY A 542 6.03 14.63 -13.62
N ALA A 543 6.88 15.10 -14.54
CA ALA A 543 7.99 16.00 -14.23
C ALA A 543 8.89 15.37 -13.16
N ALA A 544 10.19 15.32 -13.48
CA ALA A 544 11.20 14.62 -12.70
C ALA A 544 11.03 14.81 -11.18
N PRO A 545 11.24 13.74 -10.39
CA PRO A 545 11.00 13.79 -8.97
C PRO A 545 11.84 14.86 -8.28
N ASP A 546 11.26 15.57 -7.30
CA ASP A 546 11.99 16.60 -6.55
C ASP A 546 13.12 15.96 -5.70
N HIS A 547 12.95 14.69 -5.31
CA HIS A 547 13.92 13.85 -4.60
C HIS A 547 14.44 12.67 -5.45
N TYR A 548 15.61 12.11 -5.14
CA TYR A 548 16.20 10.97 -5.87
C TYR A 548 15.38 9.66 -5.81
N ASP A 549 14.27 9.65 -5.07
CA ASP A 549 13.43 8.47 -4.77
C ASP A 549 11.94 8.71 -5.10
N GLU A 550 11.58 9.74 -5.86
CA GLU A 550 10.17 9.94 -6.20
C GLU A 550 9.87 9.58 -7.66
N SER A 551 8.60 9.32 -7.93
CA SER A 551 7.95 9.75 -9.16
C SER A 551 6.96 10.81 -8.69
N GLN A 552 7.20 12.08 -8.96
CA GLN A 552 6.20 13.09 -8.59
C GLN A 552 4.94 12.76 -9.38
N GLY A 553 3.82 12.58 -8.68
CA GLY A 553 2.55 12.45 -9.39
C GLY A 553 2.25 13.74 -10.15
N VAL A 554 1.29 13.69 -11.06
CA VAL A 554 0.74 14.90 -11.67
C VAL A 554 0.38 15.89 -10.55
N ALA A 555 1.06 17.04 -10.53
CA ALA A 555 0.76 18.10 -9.59
C ALA A 555 -0.72 18.48 -9.74
N PRO A 556 -1.51 18.56 -8.65
CA PRO A 556 -2.90 18.95 -8.77
C PRO A 556 -2.96 20.36 -9.38
N THR A 557 -3.72 20.50 -10.48
CA THR A 557 -3.86 21.80 -11.13
C THR A 557 -4.52 22.79 -10.17
N ARG A 558 -3.94 24.00 -10.09
CA ARG A 558 -4.35 25.10 -9.19
C ARG A 558 -5.85 25.44 -9.25
N ASN A 559 -6.52 25.14 -10.38
CA ASN A 559 -7.94 25.34 -10.57
C ASN A 559 -8.84 24.29 -9.88
N LYS A 560 -8.36 23.05 -9.68
CA LYS A 560 -9.12 22.02 -8.93
C LYS A 560 -9.16 22.32 -7.42
N LEU A 561 -8.14 23.00 -6.90
CA LEU A 561 -8.02 23.40 -5.49
C LEU A 561 -9.01 24.52 -5.10
N ARG A 562 -9.38 25.41 -6.03
CA ARG A 562 -10.28 26.54 -5.76
C ARG A 562 -11.76 26.27 -6.01
N ASN A 563 -12.10 25.37 -6.94
CA ASN A 563 -13.48 25.22 -7.43
C ASN A 563 -14.17 23.89 -7.03
N GLY A 564 -13.48 22.96 -6.36
CA GLY A 564 -13.97 21.58 -6.20
C GLY A 564 -14.61 21.19 -4.88
N GLY A 565 -14.61 22.04 -3.83
CA GLY A 565 -15.06 21.62 -2.50
C GLY A 565 -14.26 20.45 -1.89
N ILE A 566 -13.09 20.12 -2.47
CA ILE A 566 -12.21 19.06 -2.01
C ILE A 566 -11.41 19.60 -0.82
N GLN A 567 -11.80 19.21 0.39
CA GLN A 567 -10.90 19.33 1.54
C GLN A 567 -9.75 18.34 1.36
N ILE A 568 -8.55 18.89 1.20
CA ILE A 568 -7.31 18.11 1.08
C ILE A 568 -7.06 17.42 2.42
N THR A 569 -6.54 16.19 2.37
CA THR A 569 -6.06 15.48 3.56
C THR A 569 -5.19 16.37 4.45
N TYR A 570 -5.52 16.42 5.74
CA TYR A 570 -4.85 17.28 6.73
C TYR A 570 -3.32 17.06 6.76
N GLY A 571 -2.58 18.16 6.61
CA GLY A 571 -1.20 18.23 7.11
C GLY A 571 -1.19 18.62 8.59
N TRP A 572 -0.08 18.41 9.30
CA TRP A 572 0.07 18.81 10.72
C TRP A 572 -0.27 20.29 10.96
N TYR A 573 0.09 21.17 10.02
CA TYR A 573 -0.27 22.59 10.08
C TYR A 573 -1.78 22.82 10.05
N HIS A 574 -2.51 22.12 9.17
CA HIS A 574 -3.98 22.19 9.10
C HIS A 574 -4.63 21.57 10.34
N ALA A 575 -4.13 20.43 10.82
CA ALA A 575 -4.63 19.81 12.04
C ALA A 575 -4.44 20.72 13.28
N ILE A 576 -3.31 21.41 13.39
CA ILE A 576 -3.06 22.37 14.49
C ILE A 576 -3.91 23.63 14.33
N ARG A 577 -3.98 24.21 13.12
CA ARG A 577 -4.80 25.41 12.87
C ARG A 577 -6.28 25.13 13.17
N ASP A 578 -6.79 24.02 12.66
CA ASP A 578 -8.20 23.65 12.81
C ASP A 578 -8.48 23.22 14.26
N SER A 579 -7.52 22.61 14.98
CA SER A 579 -7.61 22.40 16.44
C SER A 579 -7.73 23.72 17.20
N VAL A 580 -6.93 24.73 16.83
CA VAL A 580 -7.00 26.06 17.46
C VAL A 580 -8.31 26.77 17.12
N GLU A 581 -8.87 26.55 15.94
CA GLU A 581 -10.19 27.08 15.57
C GLU A 581 -11.35 26.35 16.28
N LEU A 582 -11.24 25.04 16.47
CA LEU A 582 -12.20 24.24 17.24
C LEU A 582 -12.17 24.59 18.74
N ASP A 583 -10.97 24.79 19.32
CA ASP A 583 -10.81 25.26 20.69
C ASP A 583 -11.46 26.64 20.89
N LYS A 584 -11.34 27.53 19.89
CA LYS A 584 -12.02 28.84 19.89
C LYS A 584 -13.54 28.73 19.71
N ALA A 585 -14.02 27.68 19.07
CA ALA A 585 -15.44 27.37 18.90
C ALA A 585 -16.05 26.64 20.12
N GLY A 586 -15.24 26.26 21.12
CA GLY A 586 -15.69 25.60 22.34
C GLY A 586 -16.03 24.11 22.18
N HIS A 587 -15.34 23.42 21.27
CA HIS A 587 -15.59 22.01 20.94
C HIS A 587 -14.58 21.02 21.50
#